data_AF-A0A9K3D3K7-F1
#
_entry.id   AF-A0A9K3D3K7-F1
#
_cell.length_a   1.000
_cell.length_b   1.000
_cell.length_c   1.000
_cell.angle_alpha   90.00
_cell.angle_beta   90.00
_cell.angle_gamma   90.00
#
_symmetry.space_group_name_H-M   'P 1'
#
loop_
_entity.id
_entity.type
_entity.pdbx_description
1 polymer ?
#
loop_
_entity_poly.entity_id
_entity_poly.type
_entity_poly.pdbx_seq_one_letter_code
_entity_poly.pdbx_strand_id
1 'polypeptide(L)'
;MTTFSGLARKMLSGALTTLDLFARLVPTVPKPEFPQTVQRRLLWTFLAVLVYMVASQVPLLGIRDTVAADPLFWMRTIFASQRGTLMELGIGPILTGSLVMQLLSSAGVFSFDKTKENEVTVFRRVSRFIGILMAVAQ
;
A
#
# COMPACT_ATOMS: atom_id res chain seq x y z
N MET A 1 -29.63 20.14 -9.71
CA MET A 1 -28.94 19.23 -8.79
C MET A 1 -27.43 19.49 -8.82
N THR A 2 -26.94 20.56 -8.18
CA THR A 2 -25.50 20.95 -8.24
C THR A 2 -24.95 21.57 -6.95
N THR A 3 -25.74 21.63 -5.86
CA THR A 3 -25.38 22.36 -4.63
C THR A 3 -24.80 21.49 -3.50
N PHE A 4 -24.94 20.16 -3.56
CA PHE A 4 -24.41 19.26 -2.52
C PHE A 4 -22.90 18.96 -2.64
N SER A 5 -22.28 19.27 -3.78
CA SER A 5 -20.86 19.00 -4.03
C SER A 5 -19.92 20.05 -3.40
N GLY A 6 -20.40 21.25 -3.08
CA GLY A 6 -19.60 22.34 -2.53
C GLY A 6 -19.29 22.20 -1.03
N LEU A 7 -20.29 21.82 -0.22
CA LEU A 7 -20.13 21.61 1.22
C LEU A 7 -19.35 20.32 1.52
N ALA A 8 -19.66 19.26 0.78
CA ALA A 8 -18.93 18.00 0.83
C ALA A 8 -17.45 18.22 0.47
N ARG A 9 -17.13 18.95 -0.62
CA ARG A 9 -15.74 19.31 -0.97
C ARG A 9 -15.02 20.08 0.14
N LYS A 10 -15.69 20.98 0.85
CA LYS A 10 -15.08 21.77 1.93
C LYS A 10 -14.79 20.90 3.17
N MET A 11 -15.73 20.06 3.59
CA MET A 11 -15.50 19.09 4.68
C MET A 11 -14.48 18.01 4.30
N LEU A 12 -14.51 17.54 3.05
CA LEU A 12 -13.53 16.59 2.50
C LEU A 12 -12.14 17.21 2.35
N SER A 13 -12.03 18.49 1.99
CA SER A 13 -10.75 19.20 1.99
C SER A 13 -10.20 19.31 3.41
N GLY A 14 -11.04 19.55 4.41
CA GLY A 14 -10.65 19.50 5.84
C GLY A 14 -10.14 18.12 6.26
N ALA A 15 -10.87 17.06 5.89
CA ALA A 15 -10.50 15.67 6.19
C ALA A 15 -9.25 15.18 5.42
N LEU A 16 -9.06 15.63 4.18
CA LEU A 16 -7.86 15.34 3.38
C LEU A 16 -6.64 16.04 3.96
N THR A 17 -6.79 17.27 4.45
CA THR A 17 -5.67 18.03 5.05
C THR A 17 -5.25 17.45 6.39
N THR A 18 -6.21 16.94 7.18
CA THR A 18 -5.89 16.23 8.43
C THR A 18 -5.29 14.86 8.16
N LEU A 19 -5.76 14.13 7.15
CA LEU A 19 -5.15 12.86 6.72
C LEU A 19 -3.76 13.07 6.10
N ASP A 20 -3.52 14.15 5.37
CA ASP A 20 -2.20 14.49 4.82
C ASP A 20 -1.17 14.75 5.91
N LEU A 21 -1.59 15.28 7.07
CA LEU A 21 -0.72 15.47 8.22
C LEU A 21 -0.18 14.12 8.75
N PHE A 22 -1.04 13.11 8.85
CA PHE A 22 -0.65 11.76 9.24
C PHE A 22 0.07 11.00 8.11
N ALA A 23 -0.30 11.25 6.85
CA ALA A 23 0.32 10.61 5.70
C ALA A 23 1.73 11.15 5.40
N ARG A 24 2.09 12.34 5.91
CA ARG A 24 3.48 12.86 5.93
C ARG A 24 4.41 12.06 6.84
N LEU A 25 3.88 11.35 7.84
CA LEU A 25 4.69 10.49 8.71
C LEU A 25 5.20 9.25 7.97
N VAL A 26 4.57 8.87 6.85
CA VAL A 26 4.95 7.69 6.07
C VAL A 26 6.21 8.01 5.23
N PRO A 27 7.35 7.33 5.47
CA PRO A 27 8.56 7.58 4.72
C PRO A 27 8.31 7.30 3.23
N THR A 28 8.51 8.32 2.41
CA THR A 28 8.34 8.21 0.95
C THR A 28 9.70 8.20 0.30
N VAL A 29 10.01 7.11 -0.41
CA VAL A 29 11.21 7.04 -1.25
C VAL A 29 11.06 8.03 -2.41
N PRO A 30 11.97 9.01 -2.58
CA PRO A 30 11.92 9.95 -3.70
C PRO A 30 12.15 9.24 -5.02
N LYS A 31 11.63 9.82 -6.11
CA LYS A 31 11.94 9.33 -7.47
C LYS A 31 13.44 9.54 -7.74
N PRO A 32 14.12 8.64 -8.45
CA PRO A 32 15.52 8.85 -8.81
C PRO A 32 15.67 10.10 -9.68
N GLU A 33 16.66 10.94 -9.34
CA GLU A 33 16.92 12.22 -10.01
C GLU A 33 17.39 12.04 -11.47
N PHE A 34 18.04 10.92 -11.76
CA PHE A 34 18.55 10.60 -13.09
C PHE A 34 17.85 9.38 -13.69
N PRO A 35 17.52 9.39 -15.00
CA PRO A 35 16.98 8.23 -15.69
C PRO A 35 18.03 7.10 -15.67
N GLN A 36 17.71 6.03 -14.94
CA GLN A 36 18.59 4.88 -14.82
C GLN A 36 18.59 4.08 -16.13
N THR A 37 19.76 3.60 -16.55
CA THR A 37 19.92 2.66 -17.66
C THR A 37 19.16 1.36 -17.39
N VAL A 38 18.69 0.69 -18.44
CA VAL A 38 17.89 -0.55 -18.33
C VAL A 38 18.63 -1.62 -17.51
N GLN A 39 19.94 -1.77 -17.72
CA GLN A 39 20.80 -2.69 -16.96
C GLN A 39 20.76 -2.41 -15.46
N ARG A 40 20.84 -1.13 -15.06
CA ARG A 40 20.81 -0.75 -13.65
C ARG A 40 19.43 -0.98 -13.03
N ARG A 41 18.35 -0.73 -13.76
CA ARG A 41 16.98 -1.07 -13.30
C ARG A 41 16.83 -2.56 -13.08
N LEU A 42 17.33 -3.38 -14.01
CA LEU A 42 17.28 -4.84 -13.91
C LEU A 42 18.06 -5.35 -12.68
N LEU A 43 19.25 -4.80 -12.42
CA LEU A 43 20.06 -5.13 -11.26
C LEU A 43 19.32 -4.81 -9.95
N TRP A 44 18.70 -3.63 -9.84
CA TRP A 44 17.92 -3.25 -8.65
C TRP A 44 16.68 -4.13 -8.45
N THR A 45 15.96 -4.48 -9.53
CA THR A 45 14.82 -5.41 -9.44
C THR A 45 15.27 -6.79 -8.99
N PHE A 46 16.36 -7.32 -9.56
CA PHE A 46 16.91 -8.62 -9.18
C PHE A 46 17.36 -8.65 -7.71
N LEU A 47 18.04 -7.59 -7.24
CA LEU A 47 18.45 -7.46 -5.85
C LEU A 47 17.26 -7.43 -4.90
N ALA A 48 16.20 -6.68 -5.24
CA ALA A 48 14.98 -6.63 -4.43
C ALA A 48 14.29 -8.00 -4.32
N VAL A 49 14.24 -8.75 -5.42
CA VAL A 49 13.69 -10.13 -5.43
C VAL A 49 14.55 -11.08 -4.59
N LEU A 50 15.88 -10.95 -4.66
CA LEU A 50 16.78 -11.78 -3.87
C LEU A 50 16.58 -11.55 -2.37
N VAL A 51 16.50 -10.29 -1.95
CA VAL A 51 16.19 -9.94 -0.55
C VAL A 51 14.83 -10.48 -0.13
N TYR A 52 13.81 -10.37 -0.98
CA TYR A 52 12.48 -10.92 -0.72
C TYR A 52 12.51 -12.45 -0.55
N MET A 53 13.28 -13.15 -1.39
CA MET A 53 13.43 -14.61 -1.32
C MET A 53 14.15 -15.06 -0.04
N VAL A 54 15.19 -14.33 0.41
CA VAL A 54 15.83 -14.64 1.69
C VAL A 54 14.87 -14.39 2.85
N ALA A 55 14.13 -13.27 2.82
CA ALA A 55 13.18 -12.92 3.87
C ALA A 55 12.00 -13.91 4.00
N SER A 56 11.57 -14.54 2.90
CA SER A 56 10.53 -15.58 2.95
C SER A 56 11.01 -16.88 3.58
N GLN A 57 12.32 -17.17 3.58
CA GLN A 57 12.86 -18.37 4.21
C GLN A 57 13.15 -18.20 5.72
N VAL A 58 13.08 -16.97 6.25
CA VAL A 58 13.37 -16.71 7.67
C VAL A 58 12.08 -16.90 8.48
N PRO A 59 12.02 -17.94 9.35
CA PRO A 59 10.86 -18.17 10.18
C PRO A 59 10.74 -17.11 11.28
N LEU A 60 9.52 -16.75 11.63
CA LEU A 60 9.19 -15.89 12.75
C LEU A 60 9.56 -16.59 14.06
N LEU A 61 10.37 -15.92 14.88
CA LEU A 61 10.74 -16.40 16.21
C LEU A 61 9.49 -16.47 17.09
N GLY A 62 9.13 -17.69 17.53
CA GLY A 62 8.09 -17.91 18.56
C GLY A 62 6.82 -18.63 18.10
N ILE A 63 6.66 -18.94 16.81
CA ILE A 63 5.48 -19.69 16.32
C ILE A 63 5.81 -21.18 16.31
N ARG A 64 5.19 -21.93 17.22
CA ARG A 64 5.20 -23.41 17.21
C ARG A 64 4.16 -23.90 16.22
N ASP A 65 4.58 -24.79 15.33
CA ASP A 65 3.79 -25.37 14.25
C ASP A 65 2.36 -25.72 14.70
N THR A 66 1.38 -24.92 14.26
CA THR A 66 0.00 -25.38 14.23
C THR A 66 -0.29 -25.79 12.80
N VAL A 67 -0.16 -27.10 12.57
CA VAL A 67 -0.68 -27.84 11.42
C VAL A 67 -2.20 -27.67 11.41
N ALA A 68 -2.66 -26.49 10.99
CA ALA A 68 -4.04 -26.19 10.72
C ALA A 68 -4.14 -25.98 9.22
N ALA A 69 -4.90 -26.85 8.54
CA ALA A 69 -5.15 -26.75 7.12
C ALA A 69 -5.60 -25.32 6.78
N ASP A 70 -4.76 -24.56 6.06
CA ASP A 70 -5.01 -23.16 5.75
C ASP A 70 -6.25 -23.06 4.85
N PRO A 71 -7.41 -22.58 5.35
CA PRO A 71 -8.62 -22.43 4.54
C PRO A 71 -8.46 -21.38 3.43
N LEU A 72 -7.36 -20.62 3.49
CA LEU A 72 -7.02 -19.48 2.65
C LEU A 72 -5.84 -19.77 1.70
N PHE A 73 -5.54 -21.05 1.43
CA PHE A 73 -4.43 -21.45 0.55
C PHE A 73 -4.40 -20.66 -0.77
N TRP A 74 -5.53 -20.52 -1.45
CA TRP A 74 -5.65 -19.76 -2.70
C TRP A 74 -5.34 -18.26 -2.52
N MET A 75 -5.78 -17.67 -1.43
CA MET A 75 -5.57 -16.25 -1.12
C MET A 75 -4.11 -15.96 -0.79
N ARG A 76 -3.41 -16.91 -0.17
CA ARG A 76 -1.99 -16.79 0.19
C ARG A 76 -1.07 -16.85 -1.01
N THR A 77 -1.40 -17.66 -2.01
CA THR A 77 -0.69 -17.67 -3.30
C THR A 77 -0.78 -16.31 -3.99
N ILE A 78 -1.94 -15.64 -3.92
CA ILE A 78 -2.15 -14.30 -4.50
C ILE A 78 -1.36 -13.22 -3.73
N PHE A 79 -1.34 -13.31 -2.39
CA PHE A 79 -0.62 -12.33 -1.55
C PHE A 79 0.86 -12.65 -1.35
N ALA A 80 1.36 -13.74 -1.95
CA ALA A 80 2.71 -14.24 -1.79
C ALA A 80 3.12 -14.36 -0.30
N SER A 81 2.21 -14.90 0.52
CA SER A 81 2.37 -15.05 1.98
C SER A 81 2.69 -16.49 2.35
N GLN A 82 3.63 -16.68 3.28
CA GLN A 82 4.00 -17.97 3.87
C GLN A 82 3.78 -17.93 5.40
N ARG A 83 2.99 -18.87 5.95
CA ARG A 83 2.71 -18.97 7.41
C ARG A 83 4.03 -19.09 8.17
N GLY A 84 4.15 -18.37 9.28
CA GLY A 84 5.31 -18.51 10.16
C GLY A 84 6.59 -17.87 9.63
N THR A 85 6.52 -16.95 8.65
CA THR A 85 7.67 -16.18 8.13
C THR A 85 7.39 -14.69 8.25
N LEU A 86 8.42 -13.84 8.19
CA LEU A 86 8.27 -12.37 8.18
C LEU A 86 7.30 -11.86 7.08
N MET A 87 7.00 -12.69 6.08
CA MET A 87 6.09 -12.40 4.96
C MET A 87 4.67 -12.94 5.16
N GLU A 88 4.25 -13.25 6.40
CA GLU A 88 2.91 -13.76 6.68
C GLU A 88 1.79 -12.77 6.28
N LEU A 89 2.01 -11.46 6.40
CA LEU A 89 1.08 -10.45 5.88
C LEU A 89 1.15 -10.28 4.35
N GLY A 90 2.24 -10.73 3.72
CA GLY A 90 2.47 -10.62 2.27
C GLY A 90 2.35 -9.19 1.73
N ILE A 91 1.85 -9.07 0.50
CA ILE A 91 1.55 -7.78 -0.14
C ILE A 91 0.11 -7.28 0.14
N GLY A 92 -0.65 -8.03 0.95
CA GLY A 92 -2.09 -7.84 1.17
C GLY A 92 -2.49 -6.45 1.67
N PRO A 93 -1.85 -5.91 2.71
CA PRO A 93 -2.18 -4.59 3.23
C PRO A 93 -1.96 -3.46 2.21
N ILE A 94 -0.91 -3.55 1.40
CA ILE A 94 -0.58 -2.55 0.38
C ILE A 94 -1.62 -2.57 -0.75
N LEU A 95 -1.96 -3.76 -1.23
CA LEU A 95 -2.99 -3.93 -2.26
C LEU A 95 -4.35 -3.46 -1.76
N THR A 96 -4.73 -3.85 -0.55
CA THR A 96 -6.02 -3.49 0.05
C THR A 96 -6.14 -1.97 0.25
N GLY A 97 -5.10 -1.31 0.80
CA GLY A 97 -5.11 0.15 0.97
C GLY A 97 -5.20 0.89 -0.37
N SER A 98 -4.55 0.37 -1.41
CA SER A 98 -4.67 0.93 -2.77
C SER A 98 -6.06 0.72 -3.38
N LEU A 99 -6.67 -0.45 -3.18
CA LEU A 99 -7.99 -0.80 -3.70
C LEU A 99 -9.08 0.04 -3.03
N VAL A 100 -9.03 0.17 -1.71
CA VAL A 100 -9.97 1.04 -0.96
C VAL A 100 -9.90 2.47 -1.50
N MET A 101 -8.70 3.02 -1.65
CA MET A 101 -8.54 4.38 -2.15
C MET A 101 -9.00 4.56 -3.60
N GLN A 102 -8.77 3.55 -4.45
CA GLN A 102 -9.29 3.54 -5.84
C GLN A 102 -10.82 3.47 -5.87
N LEU A 103 -11.43 2.63 -5.02
CA LEU A 103 -12.89 2.52 -4.91
C LEU A 103 -13.52 3.83 -4.42
N LEU A 104 -12.93 4.48 -3.42
CA LEU A 104 -13.35 5.79 -2.93
C LEU A 104 -13.28 6.88 -4.02
N SER A 105 -12.25 6.82 -4.86
CA SER A 105 -12.11 7.73 -6.01
C SER A 105 -13.12 7.40 -7.13
N SER A 106 -13.37 6.11 -7.38
CA SER A 106 -14.33 5.66 -8.40
C SER A 106 -15.79 5.93 -8.01
N ALA A 107 -16.11 5.88 -6.73
CA ALA A 107 -17.44 6.17 -6.19
C ALA A 107 -17.79 7.67 -6.19
N GLY A 108 -16.88 8.54 -6.64
CA GLY A 108 -17.09 9.99 -6.72
C GLY A 108 -17.07 10.70 -5.35
N VAL A 109 -16.74 9.97 -4.27
CA VAL A 109 -16.59 10.55 -2.93
C VAL A 109 -15.39 11.50 -2.90
N PHE A 110 -14.32 11.16 -3.60
CA PHE A 110 -13.14 12.00 -3.77
C PHE A 110 -12.82 12.17 -5.27
N SER A 111 -12.90 13.40 -5.78
CA SER A 111 -12.42 13.73 -7.12
C SER A 111 -10.91 14.01 -7.06
N PHE A 112 -10.10 12.99 -7.35
CA PHE A 112 -8.66 13.16 -7.56
C PHE A 112 -8.36 13.34 -9.04
N ASP A 113 -7.77 14.47 -9.37
CA ASP A 113 -7.27 14.76 -10.70
C ASP A 113 -5.88 14.13 -10.88
N LYS A 114 -5.82 13.03 -11.63
CA LYS A 114 -4.57 12.32 -11.93
C LYS A 114 -3.60 13.13 -12.78
N THR A 115 -4.04 14.27 -13.34
CA THR A 115 -3.17 15.16 -14.12
C THR A 115 -2.29 16.04 -13.22
N LYS A 116 -2.70 16.30 -11.98
CA LYS A 116 -1.93 17.10 -11.03
C LYS A 116 -1.02 16.21 -10.19
N GLU A 117 0.29 16.43 -10.28
CA GLU A 117 1.28 15.65 -9.53
C GLU A 117 1.05 15.74 -8.00
N ASN A 118 0.61 16.90 -7.50
CA ASN A 118 0.29 17.08 -6.08
C ASN A 118 -0.82 16.12 -5.62
N GLU A 119 -1.93 16.01 -6.36
CA GLU A 119 -3.06 15.14 -5.98
C GLU A 119 -2.69 13.65 -6.10
N VAL A 120 -1.85 13.28 -7.07
CA VAL A 120 -1.31 11.92 -7.22
C VAL A 120 -0.39 11.54 -6.04
N THR A 121 0.41 12.49 -5.54
CA THR A 121 1.26 12.24 -4.37
C THR A 121 0.46 12.07 -3.09
N VAL A 122 -0.57 12.90 -2.88
CA VAL A 122 -1.51 12.78 -1.74
C VAL A 122 -2.21 11.43 -1.77
N PHE A 123 -2.77 11.04 -2.92
CA PHE A 123 -3.40 9.73 -3.10
C PHE A 123 -2.46 8.59 -2.71
N ARG A 124 -1.21 8.62 -3.20
CA ARG A 124 -0.21 7.58 -2.89
C ARG A 124 0.15 7.53 -1.40
N ARG A 125 0.26 8.69 -0.74
CA ARG A 125 0.57 8.77 0.69
C ARG A 125 -0.56 8.21 1.53
N VAL A 126 -1.80 8.60 1.22
CA VAL A 126 -3.00 8.10 1.93
C VAL A 126 -3.17 6.59 1.73
N SER A 127 -3.02 6.06 0.51
CA SER A 127 -3.09 4.60 0.29
C SER A 127 -2.05 3.82 1.08
N ARG A 128 -0.83 4.34 1.20
CA ARG A 128 0.23 3.71 2.01
C ARG A 128 -0.08 3.78 3.50
N PHE A 129 -0.60 4.91 3.98
CA PHE A 129 -1.03 5.05 5.36
C PHE A 129 -2.14 4.05 5.72
N ILE A 130 -3.16 3.94 4.87
CA ILE A 130 -4.23 2.93 5.02
C ILE A 130 -3.64 1.51 4.99
N GLY A 131 -2.68 1.25 4.10
CA GLY A 131 -2.01 -0.04 4.05
C GLY A 131 -1.23 -0.38 5.32
N ILE A 132 -0.55 0.58 5.94
CA ILE A 132 0.13 0.39 7.24
C ILE A 132 -0.90 0.14 8.35
N LEU A 133 -2.00 0.90 8.37
CA LEU A 133 -3.07 0.72 9.36
C LEU A 133 -3.69 -0.67 9.25
N MET A 134 -3.93 -1.16 8.02
CA MET A 134 -4.39 -2.53 7.77
C MET A 134 -3.36 -3.57 8.20
N ALA A 135 -2.06 -3.31 8.00
CA ALA A 135 -1.00 -4.21 8.42
C ALA A 135 -0.87 -4.32 9.94
N VAL A 136 -1.21 -3.25 10.68
CA VAL A 136 -1.23 -3.29 12.16
C VAL A 136 -2.54 -3.90 12.70
N ALA A 137 -3.63 -3.78 11.95
CA ALA A 137 -4.94 -4.29 12.35
C ALA A 137 -5.11 -5.80 12.15
N GLN A 138 -4.33 -6.42 11.24
CA GLN A 138 -4.32 -7.86 10.95
C GLN A 138 -3.45 -8.61 11.94
#